data_AF-A0A3D5USZ0-F1
#
_entry.id   AF-A0A3D5USZ0-F1
#
_cell.length_a   1.000
_cell.length_b   1.000
_cell.length_c   1.000
_cell.angle_alpha   90.00
_cell.angle_beta   90.00
_cell.angle_gamma   90.00
#
_symmetry.space_group_name_H-M   'P 1'
#
loop_
_entity.id
_entity.type
_entity.pdbx_description
1 polymer ?
#
loop_
_entity_poly.entity_id
_entity_poly.type
_entity_poly.pdbx_seq_one_letter_code
_entity_poly.pdbx_strand_id
1 'polypeptide(L)'
;MKMNRIAAAGFAFLALAFLTGCTTQGSGTPQNPKEINITTLPAEASAAAQSHPGLSAAILQAVNAYRAEKGLGQLAADANLQRIAAVHAADMQLRGFFGHFNPDGQGPRERMMAVNPCFTGRIAENIEVVEGPSHA
;
A
#
# COMPACT_ATOMS: atom_id res chain seq x y z
N MET A 1 34.83 -50.48 58.31
CA MET A 1 33.47 -50.94 58.65
C MET A 1 32.58 -50.71 57.44
N LYS A 2 31.68 -51.67 57.19
CA LYS A 2 30.93 -52.00 55.98
C LYS A 2 30.28 -50.85 55.19
N MET A 3 30.35 -50.98 53.86
CA MET A 3 29.38 -50.43 52.90
C MET A 3 27.96 -50.89 53.23
N ASN A 4 26.97 -50.05 52.97
CA ASN A 4 25.64 -50.53 52.59
C ASN A 4 25.03 -49.59 51.54
N ARG A 5 24.72 -50.16 50.38
CA ARG A 5 23.85 -49.58 49.35
C ARG A 5 22.42 -49.99 49.67
N ILE A 6 21.47 -49.06 49.60
CA ILE A 6 20.05 -49.37 49.36
C ILE A 6 19.55 -48.44 48.26
N ALA A 7 18.82 -49.05 47.33
CA ALA A 7 18.38 -48.49 46.07
C ALA A 7 16.99 -47.83 46.14
N ALA A 8 16.77 -46.98 45.15
CA ALA A 8 15.52 -46.78 44.38
C ALA A 8 14.41 -45.85 44.91
N ALA A 9 14.03 -44.99 43.95
CA ALA A 9 12.70 -44.46 43.61
C ALA A 9 12.18 -43.21 44.36
N GLY A 10 12.02 -42.12 43.61
CA GLY A 10 11.20 -40.99 44.05
C GLY A 10 11.33 -39.73 43.19
N PHE A 11 10.62 -39.73 42.05
CA PHE A 11 10.15 -38.54 41.31
C PHE A 11 11.16 -37.48 40.83
N ALA A 12 11.53 -37.61 39.56
CA ALA A 12 11.84 -36.49 38.68
C ALA A 12 10.55 -35.73 38.28
N PHE A 13 10.73 -34.53 37.71
CA PHE A 13 9.73 -33.57 37.19
C PHE A 13 9.10 -32.69 38.29
N LEU A 14 9.05 -31.35 38.21
CA LEU A 14 9.09 -30.44 37.07
C LEU A 14 9.36 -29.02 37.61
N ALA A 15 10.53 -28.43 37.35
CA ALA A 15 10.75 -27.01 37.59
C ALA A 15 10.15 -26.24 36.40
N LEU A 16 8.86 -25.90 36.48
CA LEU A 16 8.18 -25.11 35.46
C LEU A 16 8.58 -23.64 35.61
N ALA A 17 9.52 -23.19 34.78
CA ALA A 17 9.88 -21.79 34.65
C ALA A 17 8.67 -20.98 34.17
N PHE A 18 8.26 -19.99 34.97
CA PHE A 18 7.23 -19.03 34.59
C PHE A 18 7.73 -18.14 33.45
N LEU A 19 7.28 -18.41 32.22
CA LEU A 19 7.32 -17.43 31.14
C LEU A 19 6.22 -16.40 31.40
N THR A 20 6.56 -15.27 32.01
CA THR A 20 5.72 -14.08 32.01
C THR A 20 5.66 -13.49 30.60
N GLY A 21 4.63 -13.86 29.84
CA GLY A 21 4.28 -13.17 28.60
C GLY A 21 3.84 -11.73 28.91
N CYS A 22 4.41 -10.74 28.23
CA CYS A 22 3.85 -9.40 28.21
C CYS A 22 2.49 -9.46 27.53
N THR A 23 1.42 -9.32 28.30
CA THR A 23 0.08 -9.07 27.75
C THR A 23 0.05 -7.65 27.22
N THR A 24 0.06 -7.49 25.89
CA THR A 24 -0.36 -6.25 25.26
C THR A 24 -1.88 -6.18 25.37
N GLN A 25 -2.36 -5.57 26.46
CA GLN A 25 -3.77 -5.29 26.68
C GLN A 25 -4.20 -4.15 25.74
N GLY A 26 -4.47 -4.48 24.48
CA GLY A 26 -5.12 -3.59 23.54
C GLY A 26 -6.57 -3.40 23.98
N SER A 27 -6.88 -2.31 24.67
CA SER A 27 -8.23 -1.91 25.09
C SER A 27 -9.10 -1.37 23.93
N GLY A 28 -8.82 -1.78 22.70
CA GLY A 28 -9.59 -1.41 21.53
C GLY A 28 -10.72 -2.41 21.31
N THR A 29 -11.95 -1.92 21.21
CA THR A 29 -13.00 -2.68 20.51
C THR A 29 -12.50 -3.00 19.10
N PRO A 30 -12.75 -4.21 18.55
CA PRO A 30 -12.48 -4.46 17.14
C PRO A 30 -13.22 -3.42 16.31
N GLN A 31 -12.49 -2.50 15.67
CA GLN A 31 -13.11 -1.61 14.69
C GLN A 31 -13.54 -2.47 13.52
N ASN A 32 -14.81 -2.36 13.13
CA ASN A 32 -15.32 -3.00 11.92
C ASN A 32 -14.45 -2.52 10.74
N PRO A 33 -14.07 -3.37 9.77
CA PRO A 33 -13.24 -2.93 8.65
C PRO A 33 -13.86 -1.71 7.98
N LYS A 34 -13.04 -0.66 7.76
CA LYS A 34 -13.46 0.51 7.00
C LYS A 34 -13.85 0.05 5.60
N GLU A 35 -15.09 0.29 5.21
CA GLU A 35 -15.53 0.03 3.84
C GLU A 35 -14.81 1.00 2.90
N ILE A 36 -14.10 0.45 1.90
CA ILE A 36 -13.34 1.24 0.95
C ILE A 36 -14.23 1.57 -0.24
N ASN A 37 -14.33 2.85 -0.59
CA ASN A 37 -15.11 3.27 -1.75
C ASN A 37 -14.43 2.84 -3.06
N ILE A 38 -15.16 2.06 -3.86
CA ILE A 38 -14.73 1.57 -5.19
C ILE A 38 -15.60 2.10 -6.34
N THR A 39 -16.60 2.92 -6.05
CA THR A 39 -17.59 3.40 -7.03
C THR A 39 -17.35 4.84 -7.44
N THR A 40 -16.68 5.63 -6.59
CA THR A 40 -16.34 7.03 -6.90
C THR A 40 -14.93 7.39 -6.48
N LEU A 41 -14.39 8.40 -7.15
CA LEU A 41 -13.15 9.06 -6.75
C LEU A 41 -13.45 10.19 -5.73
N PRO A 42 -12.47 10.63 -4.93
CA PRO A 42 -12.66 11.76 -4.02
C PRO A 42 -13.07 13.01 -4.81
N ALA A 43 -14.21 13.61 -4.47
CA ALA A 43 -14.84 14.65 -5.29
C ALA A 43 -13.99 15.93 -5.35
N GLU A 44 -13.45 16.39 -4.22
CA GLU A 44 -12.61 17.59 -4.15
C GLU A 44 -11.31 17.40 -4.93
N ALA A 45 -10.63 16.27 -4.75
CA ALA A 45 -9.45 15.93 -5.54
C ALA A 45 -9.77 15.79 -7.03
N SER A 46 -10.94 15.25 -7.38
CA SER A 46 -11.40 15.17 -8.77
C SER A 46 -11.62 16.53 -9.41
N ALA A 47 -12.07 17.52 -8.63
CA ALA A 47 -12.24 18.90 -9.09
C ALA A 47 -10.90 19.65 -9.18
N ALA A 48 -9.93 19.33 -8.30
CA ALA A 48 -8.61 19.96 -8.27
C ALA A 48 -7.59 19.30 -9.23
N ALA A 49 -7.87 18.10 -9.73
CA ALA A 49 -6.96 17.36 -10.60
C ALA A 49 -6.62 18.12 -11.87
N GLN A 50 -5.33 18.31 -12.12
CA GLN A 50 -4.81 18.97 -13.31
C GLN A 50 -4.26 17.94 -14.29
N SER A 51 -4.52 18.16 -15.58
CA SER A 51 -3.90 17.38 -16.64
C SER A 51 -2.58 18.04 -17.05
N HIS A 52 -1.52 17.24 -17.09
CA HIS A 52 -0.20 17.66 -17.59
C HIS A 52 0.18 16.79 -18.79
N PRO A 53 -0.42 17.01 -19.99
CA PRO A 53 -0.25 16.11 -21.12
C PRO A 53 1.19 16.07 -21.64
N GLY A 54 1.90 17.21 -21.63
CA GLY A 54 3.32 17.28 -22.01
C GLY A 54 4.22 16.46 -21.09
N LEU A 55 4.10 16.67 -19.78
CA LEU A 55 4.84 15.92 -18.76
C LEU A 55 4.51 14.41 -18.82
N SER A 56 3.23 14.07 -18.93
CA SER A 56 2.78 12.66 -19.01
C SER A 56 3.35 11.96 -20.25
N ALA A 57 3.37 12.64 -21.41
CA ALA A 57 3.97 12.12 -22.63
C ALA A 57 5.48 11.94 -22.49
N ALA A 58 6.18 12.91 -21.90
CA ALA A 58 7.62 12.84 -21.67
C ALA A 58 8.01 11.69 -20.74
N ILE A 59 7.28 11.49 -19.64
CA ILE A 59 7.48 10.36 -18.73
C ILE A 59 7.26 9.03 -19.45
N LEU A 60 6.16 8.88 -20.20
CA LEU A 60 5.88 7.65 -20.95
C LEU A 60 6.97 7.35 -21.98
N GLN A 61 7.45 8.38 -22.69
CA GLN A 61 8.53 8.24 -23.66
C GLN A 61 9.83 7.78 -22.99
N ALA A 62 10.22 8.41 -21.87
CA ALA A 62 11.43 8.03 -21.12
C ALA A 62 11.34 6.59 -20.58
N VAL A 63 10.18 6.21 -20.02
CA VAL A 63 9.93 4.83 -19.55
C VAL A 63 10.02 3.83 -20.70
N ASN A 64 9.42 4.14 -21.86
CA ASN A 64 9.46 3.26 -23.02
C ASN A 64 10.87 3.14 -23.63
N ALA A 65 11.68 4.20 -23.61
CA ALA A 65 13.08 4.14 -23.99
C ALA A 65 13.87 3.17 -23.09
N TYR A 66 13.72 3.30 -21.77
CA TYR A 66 14.33 2.37 -20.82
C TYR A 66 13.84 0.92 -21.00
N ARG A 67 12.54 0.72 -21.27
CA ARG A 67 11.98 -0.61 -21.56
C ARG A 67 12.60 -1.23 -22.82
N ALA A 68 12.82 -0.43 -23.86
CA ALA A 68 13.44 -0.89 -25.10
C ALA A 68 14.90 -1.33 -24.87
N GLU A 69 15.68 -0.60 -24.06
CA GLU A 69 17.03 -1.00 -23.65
C GLU A 69 17.06 -2.35 -22.91
N LYS A 70 15.95 -2.72 -22.26
CA LYS A 70 15.77 -4.02 -21.58
C LYS A 70 15.10 -5.08 -22.47
N GLY A 71 14.86 -4.79 -23.75
CA GLY A 71 14.18 -5.71 -24.66
C GLY A 71 12.70 -5.95 -24.33
N LEU A 72 12.04 -5.04 -23.62
CA LEU A 72 10.64 -5.12 -23.24
C LEU A 72 9.75 -4.34 -24.23
N GLY A 73 8.53 -4.83 -24.45
CA GLY A 73 7.54 -4.15 -25.30
C GLY A 73 7.11 -2.77 -24.74
N GLN A 74 6.71 -1.86 -25.63
CA GLN A 74 6.28 -0.51 -25.24
C GLN A 74 4.96 -0.54 -24.46
N LEU A 75 4.81 0.40 -23.52
CA LEU A 75 3.55 0.72 -22.88
C LEU A 75 2.78 1.75 -23.72
N ALA A 76 1.45 1.68 -23.65
CA ALA A 76 0.55 2.67 -24.25
C ALA A 76 -0.04 3.59 -23.17
N ALA A 77 -0.34 4.82 -23.57
CA ALA A 77 -1.11 5.73 -22.73
C ALA A 77 -2.55 5.21 -22.55
N ASP A 78 -3.10 5.37 -21.34
CA ASP A 78 -4.48 5.01 -21.01
C ASP A 78 -5.13 6.18 -20.25
N ALA A 79 -6.29 6.62 -20.73
CA ALA A 79 -6.97 7.81 -20.20
C ALA A 79 -7.51 7.60 -18.78
N ASN A 80 -7.92 6.37 -18.43
CA ASN A 80 -8.38 6.06 -17.07
C ASN A 80 -7.20 6.09 -16.09
N LEU A 81 -6.04 5.51 -16.46
CA LEU A 81 -4.82 5.59 -15.67
C LEU A 81 -4.37 7.04 -15.46
N GLN A 82 -4.39 7.87 -16.51
CA GLN A 82 -4.06 9.29 -16.40
C GLN A 82 -5.01 10.02 -15.45
N ARG A 83 -6.32 9.75 -15.56
CA ARG A 83 -7.33 10.35 -14.69
C ARG A 83 -7.09 9.99 -13.23
N ILE A 84 -6.96 8.70 -12.90
CA ILE A 84 -6.82 8.29 -11.48
C ILE A 84 -5.48 8.74 -10.88
N ALA A 85 -4.42 8.85 -11.69
CA ALA A 85 -3.13 9.37 -11.25
C ALA A 85 -3.20 10.87 -10.92
N ALA A 86 -3.82 11.67 -11.80
CA ALA A 86 -4.00 13.11 -11.56
C ALA A 86 -4.86 13.38 -10.32
N VAL A 87 -5.94 12.60 -10.13
CA VAL A 87 -6.78 12.70 -8.92
C VAL A 87 -6.00 12.30 -7.68
N HIS A 88 -5.21 11.23 -7.71
CA HIS A 88 -4.41 10.81 -6.55
C HIS A 88 -3.33 11.83 -6.19
N ALA A 89 -2.67 12.43 -7.18
CA ALA A 89 -1.71 13.50 -6.95
C ALA A 89 -2.36 14.74 -6.30
N ALA A 90 -3.53 15.17 -6.80
CA ALA A 90 -4.29 16.26 -6.21
C ALA A 90 -4.76 15.91 -4.79
N ASP A 91 -5.18 14.67 -4.55
CA ASP A 91 -5.61 14.18 -3.25
C ASP A 91 -4.47 14.23 -2.22
N MET A 92 -3.28 13.74 -2.60
CA MET A 92 -2.05 13.81 -1.81
C MET A 92 -1.71 15.25 -1.43
N GLN A 93 -1.79 16.18 -2.37
CA GLN A 93 -1.54 17.59 -2.14
C GLN A 93 -2.59 18.23 -1.21
N LEU A 94 -3.88 18.03 -1.49
CA LEU A 94 -4.98 18.66 -0.75
C LEU A 94 -5.06 18.18 0.69
N ARG A 95 -4.86 16.88 0.92
CA ARG A 95 -5.00 16.25 2.24
C ARG A 95 -3.67 16.03 2.96
N GLY A 96 -2.56 16.51 2.40
CA GLY A 96 -1.26 16.52 3.04
C GLY A 96 -0.72 15.12 3.36
N PHE A 97 -0.79 14.19 2.40
CA PHE A 97 -0.25 12.84 2.56
C PHE A 97 0.58 12.43 1.35
N PHE A 98 1.50 11.48 1.55
CA PHE A 98 2.26 10.84 0.49
C PHE A 98 2.22 9.32 0.67
N GLY A 99 1.53 8.63 -0.23
CA GLY A 99 1.36 7.18 -0.14
C GLY A 99 0.39 6.64 -1.20
N HIS A 100 0.42 5.33 -1.40
CA HIS A 100 -0.43 4.66 -2.41
C HIS A 100 -1.92 4.65 -2.04
N PHE A 101 -2.20 4.60 -0.75
CA PHE A 101 -3.55 4.63 -0.19
C PHE A 101 -3.85 6.02 0.32
N ASN A 102 -5.02 6.54 -0.04
CA ASN A 102 -5.48 7.79 0.55
C ASN A 102 -5.97 7.58 1.99
N PRO A 103 -6.24 8.66 2.77
CA PRO A 103 -6.79 8.56 4.13
C PRO A 103 -8.12 7.77 4.23
N ASP A 104 -8.80 7.55 3.11
CA ASP A 104 -9.97 6.70 3.00
C ASP A 104 -9.70 5.24 2.71
N GLY A 105 -8.44 4.88 2.56
CA GLY A 105 -7.94 3.55 2.25
C GLY A 105 -8.11 3.17 0.78
N GLN A 106 -8.51 4.12 -0.10
CA GLN A 106 -8.59 3.87 -1.53
C GLN A 106 -7.18 3.76 -2.12
N GLY A 107 -6.83 2.57 -2.64
CA GLY A 107 -5.58 2.31 -3.34
C GLY A 107 -5.71 2.42 -4.87
N PRO A 108 -4.64 2.11 -5.63
CA PRO A 108 -4.64 2.22 -7.09
C PRO A 108 -5.74 1.38 -7.76
N ARG A 109 -6.01 0.18 -7.24
CA ARG A 109 -7.05 -0.70 -7.77
C ARG A 109 -8.44 -0.14 -7.50
N GLU A 110 -8.71 0.33 -6.30
CA GLU A 110 -10.01 0.89 -5.94
C GLU A 110 -10.30 2.17 -6.73
N ARG A 111 -9.28 3.01 -6.97
CA ARG A 111 -9.39 4.16 -7.88
C ARG A 111 -9.68 3.73 -9.33
N MET A 112 -9.01 2.69 -9.84
CA MET A 112 -9.31 2.13 -11.17
C MET A 112 -10.75 1.60 -11.25
N MET A 113 -11.22 0.88 -10.24
CA MET A 113 -12.59 0.36 -10.20
C MET A 113 -13.63 1.48 -10.21
N ALA A 114 -13.34 2.63 -9.59
CA ALA A 114 -14.22 3.79 -9.59
C ALA A 114 -14.43 4.41 -10.99
N VAL A 115 -13.51 4.18 -11.94
CA VAL A 115 -13.63 4.66 -13.34
C VAL A 115 -13.84 3.55 -14.35
N ASN A 116 -13.53 2.31 -13.97
CA ASN A 116 -13.74 1.09 -14.74
C ASN A 116 -14.19 -0.05 -13.81
N PRO A 117 -15.50 -0.14 -13.51
CA PRO A 117 -16.04 -1.12 -12.56
C PRO A 117 -15.82 -2.59 -12.93
N CYS A 118 -15.48 -2.88 -14.19
CA CYS A 118 -15.22 -4.22 -14.68
C CYS A 118 -13.72 -4.57 -14.71
N PHE A 119 -12.84 -3.73 -14.17
CA PHE A 119 -11.41 -3.96 -14.19
C PHE A 119 -11.01 -5.22 -13.40
N THR A 120 -10.42 -6.19 -14.08
CA THR A 120 -9.91 -7.45 -13.50
C THR A 120 -8.39 -7.60 -13.64
N GLY A 121 -7.71 -6.57 -14.15
CA GLY A 121 -6.28 -6.57 -14.40
C GLY A 121 -5.43 -6.39 -13.13
N ARG A 122 -4.11 -6.42 -13.34
CA ARG A 122 -3.13 -6.03 -12.32
C ARG A 122 -2.78 -4.56 -12.50
N ILE A 123 -2.62 -3.86 -11.38
CA ILE A 123 -2.20 -2.46 -11.35
C ILE A 123 -1.11 -2.28 -10.29
N ALA A 124 -0.16 -1.41 -10.58
CA ALA A 124 0.90 -0.97 -9.68
C ALA A 124 1.11 0.54 -9.89
N GLU A 125 1.69 1.20 -8.90
CA GLU A 125 1.86 2.64 -8.89
C GLU A 125 3.26 2.99 -8.40
N ASN A 126 3.90 3.93 -9.09
CA ASN A 126 5.05 4.66 -8.59
C ASN A 126 4.58 6.09 -8.29
N ILE A 127 4.99 6.65 -7.15
CA ILE A 127 4.68 8.01 -6.74
C ILE A 127 5.97 8.76 -6.42
N GLU A 128 6.00 10.03 -6.77
CA GLU A 128 7.10 10.93 -6.50
C GLU A 128 6.54 12.31 -6.14
N VAL A 129 7.17 12.96 -5.17
CA VAL A 129 6.95 14.37 -4.86
C VAL A 129 8.23 15.08 -5.24
N VAL A 130 8.09 16.10 -6.08
CA VAL A 130 9.20 16.95 -6.50
C VAL A 130 9.04 18.30 -5.80
N GLU A 131 10.08 18.75 -5.11
CA GLU A 131 10.14 20.10 -4.57
C GLU A 131 10.61 21.08 -5.66
N GLY A 132 9.94 22.22 -5.79
CA GLY A 132 10.32 23.28 -6.74
C GLY A 132 9.17 23.81 -7.58
N PRO A 133 9.44 24.76 -8.51
CA PRO A 133 8.42 25.27 -9.43
C PRO A 133 7.83 24.11 -10.25
N SER A 134 6.51 24.03 -10.32
CA SER A 134 5.81 22.97 -11.05
C SER A 134 6.27 22.97 -12.51
N HIS A 135 6.66 21.81 -13.05
CA HIS A 135 7.02 21.63 -14.47
C HIS A 135 5.81 21.68 -15.42
N ALA A 136 4.79 22.46 -15.08
CA ALA A 136 3.60 22.69 -15.92
C ALA A 136 3.93 23.65 -17.07
#